data_AF-A0A818D9E2-F1
#
_entry.id   AF-A0A818D9E2-F1
#
_cell.length_a   1.000
_cell.length_b   1.000
_cell.length_c   1.000
_cell.angle_alpha   90.00
_cell.angle_beta   90.00
_cell.angle_gamma   90.00
#
_symmetry.space_group_name_H-M   'P 1'
#
loop_
_entity.id
_entity.type
_entity.pdbx_description
1 polymer ?
#
loop_
_entity_poly.entity_id
_entity_poly.type
_entity_poly.pdbx_seq_one_letter_code
_entity_poly.pdbx_strand_id
1 'polypeptide(L)'
;MANGWAIGGDHLVEYPQDVGYPIGGDFPVKYYMIQIHFDNAHVETGRHDSSGIQFYIGEELRQYDVGYLTLGTESNPGAIVIPPQASEFVVDAFCTPKATEVQQIILINFDIFILFCLL
;
A
#
# COMPACT_ATOMS: atom_id res chain seq x y z
N MET A 1 -4.43 -3.55 2.43
CA MET A 1 -4.47 -2.23 1.75
C MET A 1 -5.08 -2.46 0.38
N ALA A 2 -5.90 -1.55 -0.12
CA ALA A 2 -6.56 -1.69 -1.42
C ALA A 2 -6.09 -0.65 -2.46
N ASN A 3 -5.40 0.40 -2.01
CA ASN A 3 -4.61 1.38 -2.76
C ASN A 3 -3.99 2.38 -1.77
N GLY A 4 -3.05 3.20 -2.23
CA GLY A 4 -2.43 4.27 -1.44
C GLY A 4 -2.00 5.43 -2.33
N TRP A 5 -1.83 6.61 -1.73
CA TRP A 5 -1.29 7.81 -2.37
C TRP A 5 -0.37 8.52 -1.38
N ALA A 6 0.72 9.10 -1.88
CA ALA A 6 1.65 9.90 -1.11
C ALA A 6 2.04 11.15 -1.93
N ILE A 7 2.57 12.16 -1.24
CA ILE A 7 3.04 13.39 -1.87
C ILE A 7 4.08 13.05 -2.95
N GLY A 8 3.89 13.59 -4.16
CA GLY A 8 4.76 13.32 -5.31
C GLY A 8 4.40 12.08 -6.12
N GLY A 9 3.46 11.26 -5.65
CA GLY A 9 2.90 10.14 -6.42
C GLY A 9 1.87 10.58 -7.46
N ASP A 10 1.68 9.75 -8.49
CA ASP A 10 0.63 9.96 -9.49
C ASP A 10 -0.76 9.91 -8.83
N HIS A 11 -1.67 10.73 -9.34
CA HIS A 11 -3.07 10.79 -8.91
C HIS A 11 -3.89 9.61 -9.44
N LEU A 12 -3.40 8.94 -10.49
CA LEU A 12 -4.06 7.77 -11.08
C LEU A 12 -3.18 6.53 -10.92
N VAL A 13 -3.80 5.47 -10.39
CA VAL A 13 -3.20 4.14 -10.34
C VAL A 13 -3.95 3.27 -11.35
N GLU A 14 -3.31 3.01 -12.49
CA GLU A 14 -3.88 2.15 -13.54
C GLU A 14 -3.40 0.71 -13.36
N TYR A 15 -4.34 -0.23 -13.36
CA TYR A 15 -4.03 -1.65 -13.46
C TYR A 15 -3.96 -2.10 -14.91
N PRO A 16 -3.16 -3.16 -15.23
CA PRO A 16 -3.27 -3.86 -16.50
C PRO A 16 -4.72 -4.24 -16.81
N GLN A 17 -5.07 -4.30 -18.10
CA GLN A 17 -6.46 -4.47 -18.55
C GLN A 17 -7.13 -5.76 -18.04
N ASP A 18 -6.34 -6.79 -17.77
CA ASP A 18 -6.72 -8.11 -17.29
C ASP A 18 -6.62 -8.27 -15.76
N VAL A 19 -6.26 -7.20 -15.04
CA VAL A 19 -6.09 -7.18 -13.57
C VAL A 19 -7.11 -6.24 -12.91
N GLY A 20 -7.66 -6.63 -11.76
CA GLY A 20 -8.57 -5.79 -10.99
C GLY A 20 -8.58 -6.11 -9.49
N TYR A 21 -9.14 -5.20 -8.68
CA TYR A 21 -9.40 -5.46 -7.26
C TYR A 21 -10.86 -5.90 -7.07
N PRO A 22 -11.12 -7.15 -6.65
CA PRO A 22 -12.49 -7.61 -6.46
C PRO A 22 -13.12 -6.94 -5.23
N ILE A 23 -14.28 -6.32 -5.41
CA ILE A 23 -15.02 -5.63 -4.34
C ILE A 23 -16.52 -5.99 -4.39
N GLY A 24 -17.13 -6.22 -3.22
CA GLY A 24 -18.56 -6.48 -3.10
C GLY A 24 -18.96 -7.94 -3.39
N GLY A 25 -20.18 -8.15 -3.88
CA GLY A 25 -20.71 -9.48 -4.24
C GLY A 25 -20.63 -10.49 -3.08
N ASP A 26 -20.13 -11.69 -3.35
CA ASP A 26 -19.86 -12.75 -2.35
C ASP A 26 -18.43 -12.69 -1.78
N PHE A 27 -17.60 -11.72 -2.19
CA PHE A 27 -16.20 -11.61 -1.73
C PHE A 27 -16.11 -11.15 -0.27
N PRO A 28 -15.04 -11.52 0.46
CA PRO A 28 -14.87 -11.15 1.86
C PRO A 28 -14.78 -9.62 2.09
N VAL A 29 -14.37 -8.85 1.08
CA VAL A 29 -14.25 -7.39 1.17
C VAL A 29 -15.59 -6.71 0.87
N LYS A 30 -16.27 -6.26 1.94
CA LYS A 30 -17.59 -5.59 1.84
C LYS A 30 -17.55 -4.08 2.00
N TYR A 31 -16.50 -3.56 2.64
CA TYR A 31 -16.36 -2.16 2.97
C TYR A 31 -15.01 -1.65 2.55
N TYR A 32 -14.98 -0.38 2.16
CA TYR A 32 -13.75 0.34 1.93
C TYR A 32 -13.49 1.29 3.10
N MET A 33 -12.28 1.25 3.65
CA MET A 33 -11.84 2.16 4.71
C MET A 33 -10.82 3.14 4.13
N ILE A 34 -11.10 4.43 4.27
CA ILE A 34 -10.17 5.49 3.88
C ILE A 34 -9.44 5.95 5.14
N GLN A 35 -8.10 5.95 5.10
CA GLN A 35 -7.24 6.55 6.11
C GLN A 35 -6.54 7.75 5.47
N ILE A 36 -6.66 8.92 6.09
CA ILE A 36 -6.03 10.17 5.62
C ILE A 36 -5.04 10.64 6.68
N HIS A 37 -3.80 10.93 6.26
CA HIS A 37 -2.78 11.51 7.11
C HIS A 37 -2.75 13.03 6.92
N PHE A 38 -3.03 13.79 7.98
CA PHE A 38 -2.96 15.25 7.98
C PHE A 38 -1.70 15.72 8.68
N ASP A 39 -0.85 16.44 7.95
CA ASP A 39 0.23 17.24 8.55
C ASP A 39 -0.27 18.67 8.80
N ASN A 40 -0.42 19.03 10.08
CA ASN A 40 -0.94 20.32 10.52
C ASN A 40 0.09 21.07 11.39
N ALA A 41 1.27 21.33 10.84
CA ALA A 41 2.37 22.02 11.53
C ALA A 41 1.99 23.40 12.11
N HIS A 42 1.02 24.10 11.51
CA HIS A 42 0.56 25.42 11.96
C HIS A 42 -0.60 25.37 12.96
N VAL A 43 -1.09 24.17 13.31
CA VAL A 43 -2.21 23.96 14.25
C VAL A 43 -3.44 24.78 13.83
N GLU A 44 -3.73 24.78 12.53
CA GLU A 44 -4.90 25.47 11.99
C GLU A 44 -6.18 24.84 12.58
N THR A 45 -7.16 25.69 12.87
CA THR A 45 -8.46 25.27 13.41
C THR A 45 -9.59 25.71 12.47
N GLY A 46 -10.71 24.99 12.49
CA GLY A 46 -11.89 25.33 11.69
C GLY A 46 -11.77 25.04 10.19
N ARG A 47 -10.72 24.34 9.75
CA ARG A 47 -10.56 23.91 8.35
C ARG A 47 -11.51 22.75 8.05
N HIS A 48 -12.31 22.90 7.00
CA HIS A 48 -13.13 21.81 6.47
C HIS A 48 -12.38 21.13 5.34
N ASP A 49 -12.18 19.82 5.43
CA ASP A 49 -11.57 19.01 4.40
C ASP A 49 -12.62 18.10 3.75
N SER A 50 -12.48 17.89 2.44
CA SER A 50 -13.29 16.97 1.66
C SER A 50 -12.40 16.12 0.75
N SER A 51 -11.20 15.80 1.21
CA SER A 51 -10.27 14.94 0.50
C SER A 51 -10.77 13.49 0.49
N GLY A 52 -10.37 12.74 -0.53
CA GLY A 52 -10.84 11.37 -0.69
C GLY A 52 -10.17 10.67 -1.86
N ILE A 53 -10.77 9.55 -2.25
CA ILE A 53 -10.29 8.68 -3.31
C ILE A 53 -11.45 8.41 -4.25
N GLN A 54 -11.19 8.49 -5.56
CA GLN A 54 -12.16 8.12 -6.58
C GLN A 54 -11.84 6.72 -7.11
N PHE A 55 -12.86 5.86 -7.19
CA PHE A 55 -12.75 4.53 -7.78
C PHE A 55 -13.41 4.48 -9.16
N TYR A 56 -12.75 3.81 -10.09
CA TYR A 56 -13.34 3.43 -11.37
C TYR A 56 -13.65 1.92 -11.32
N ILE A 57 -14.92 1.59 -11.18
CA ILE A 57 -15.38 0.22 -10.93
C ILE A 57 -16.06 -0.32 -12.19
N GLY A 58 -15.60 -1.49 -12.66
CA GLY A 58 -16.24 -2.23 -13.74
C GLY A 58 -17.36 -3.15 -13.23
N GLU A 59 -18.25 -3.57 -14.11
CA GLU A 59 -19.37 -4.47 -13.78
C GLU A 59 -18.94 -5.94 -13.68
N GLU A 60 -17.84 -6.31 -14.35
CA GLU A 60 -17.33 -7.68 -14.43
C GLU A 60 -15.98 -7.84 -13.75
N LEU A 61 -15.73 -9.05 -13.23
CA LEU A 61 -14.43 -9.42 -12.69
C LEU A 61 -13.38 -9.51 -13.80
N ARG A 62 -12.14 -9.13 -13.46
CA ARG A 62 -10.98 -9.28 -14.33
C ARG A 62 -10.40 -10.69 -14.20
N GLN A 63 -9.50 -11.06 -15.12
CA GLN A 63 -8.90 -12.38 -15.15
C GLN A 63 -8.01 -12.65 -13.93
N TYR A 64 -7.33 -11.61 -13.45
CA TYR A 64 -6.41 -11.68 -12.32
C TYR A 64 -6.79 -10.69 -11.23
N ASP A 65 -6.72 -11.15 -9.98
CA ASP A 65 -6.92 -10.31 -8.81
C ASP A 65 -5.61 -9.61 -8.44
N VAL A 66 -5.67 -8.31 -8.13
CA VAL A 66 -4.50 -7.58 -7.63
C VAL A 66 -4.19 -7.94 -6.19
N GLY A 67 -2.91 -8.24 -5.93
CA GLY A 67 -2.37 -8.44 -4.60
C GLY A 67 -1.54 -7.25 -4.13
N TYR A 68 -1.34 -7.17 -2.82
CA TYR A 68 -0.45 -6.19 -2.19
C TYR A 68 0.61 -6.89 -1.38
N LEU A 69 1.88 -6.58 -1.67
CA LEU A 69 3.02 -7.03 -0.89
C LEU A 69 3.71 -5.83 -0.27
N THR A 70 3.66 -5.74 1.06
CA THR A 70 4.40 -4.71 1.81
C THR A 70 5.74 -5.28 2.25
N LEU A 71 6.82 -4.65 1.83
CA LEU A 71 8.19 -4.97 2.23
C LEU A 71 8.77 -3.79 3.02
N GLY A 72 9.57 -4.07 4.04
CA GLY A 72 10.19 -3.06 4.88
C GLY A 72 10.51 -3.59 6.27
N THR A 73 10.79 -2.68 7.20
CA THR A 73 10.97 -2.99 8.61
C THR A 73 9.67 -2.77 9.38
N GLU A 74 9.59 -3.29 10.60
CA GLU A 74 8.49 -2.95 11.50
C GLU A 74 8.51 -1.45 11.87
N SER A 75 7.34 -0.90 12.20
CA SER A 75 7.18 0.50 12.61
C SER A 75 7.38 0.72 14.12
N ASN A 76 7.96 -0.25 14.83
CA ASN A 76 8.12 -0.18 16.27
C ASN A 76 9.35 0.70 16.66
N PRO A 77 9.31 1.38 17.82
CA PRO A 77 10.48 2.09 18.33
C PRO A 77 11.61 1.10 18.62
N GLY A 78 12.66 1.14 17.80
CA GLY A 78 13.82 0.24 17.90
C GLY A 78 14.03 -0.67 16.69
N ALA A 79 13.05 -0.82 15.79
CA ALA A 79 13.22 -1.56 14.54
C ALA A 79 14.29 -0.92 13.63
N ILE A 80 14.31 0.42 13.59
CA ILE A 80 15.37 1.21 12.97
C ILE A 80 15.87 2.21 14.01
N VAL A 81 17.19 2.26 14.22
CA VAL A 81 17.84 3.25 15.08
C VAL A 81 18.90 3.97 14.26
N ILE A 82 18.58 5.18 13.80
CA ILE A 82 19.52 6.03 13.06
C ILE A 82 20.37 6.81 14.08
N PRO A 83 21.71 6.69 14.05
CA PRO A 83 22.57 7.45 14.95
C PRO A 83 22.43 8.96 14.71
N PRO A 84 22.43 9.79 15.77
CA PRO A 84 22.46 11.24 15.61
C PRO A 84 23.67 11.68 14.76
N GLN A 85 23.48 12.67 13.90
CA GLN A 85 24.52 13.27 13.04
C GLN A 85 25.11 12.33 11.98
N ALA A 86 24.54 11.14 11.77
CA ALA A 86 24.90 10.31 10.61
C ALA A 86 24.59 11.07 9.32
N SER A 87 25.59 11.25 8.45
CA SER A 87 25.42 11.85 7.12
C SER A 87 24.72 10.90 6.14
N GLU A 88 24.82 9.59 6.39
CA GLU A 88 24.20 8.52 5.62
C GLU A 88 24.03 7.31 6.54
N PHE A 89 22.91 6.58 6.38
CA PHE A 89 22.65 5.34 7.08
C PHE A 89 21.80 4.43 6.19
N VAL A 90 22.30 3.23 5.90
CA VAL A 90 21.61 2.26 5.04
C VAL A 90 20.79 1.30 5.91
N VAL A 91 19.53 1.11 5.54
CA VAL A 91 18.62 0.14 6.17
C VAL A 91 18.29 -0.93 5.15
N ASP A 92 18.74 -2.15 5.41
CA ASP A 92 18.41 -3.32 4.60
C ASP A 92 17.30 -4.15 5.27
N ALA A 93 16.26 -4.46 4.51
CA ALA A 93 15.18 -5.35 4.93
C ALA A 93 15.07 -6.52 3.95
N PHE A 94 14.93 -7.74 4.46
CA PHE A 94 14.95 -8.96 3.66
C PHE A 94 13.71 -9.82 3.89
N CYS A 95 13.11 -10.29 2.79
CA CYS A 95 12.18 -11.41 2.84
C CYS A 95 13.00 -12.71 2.76
N THR A 96 13.04 -13.47 3.86
CA THR A 96 13.80 -14.74 3.89
C THR A 96 13.09 -15.83 3.08
N PRO A 97 13.81 -16.82 2.51
CA PRO A 97 13.18 -17.92 1.79
C PRO A 97 12.10 -18.65 2.60
N LYS A 98 12.31 -18.79 3.92
CA LYS A 98 11.32 -19.36 4.84
C LYS A 98 10.01 -18.58 4.87
N ALA A 99 10.05 -17.25 4.72
CA ALA A 99 8.84 -16.42 4.65
C ALA A 99 8.06 -16.62 3.34
N THR A 100 8.70 -17.21 2.31
CA THR A 100 8.08 -17.57 1.04
C THR A 100 7.76 -19.07 0.91
N GLU A 101 8.09 -19.88 1.92
CA GLU A 101 7.74 -21.31 1.92
C GLU A 101 6.23 -21.52 2.20
N VAL A 102 5.71 -22.64 1.69
CA VAL A 102 4.31 -22.94 1.30
C VAL A 102 3.28 -23.01 2.46
N GLN A 103 3.46 -22.26 3.55
CA GLN A 103 2.46 -22.12 4.62
C GLN A 103 1.79 -20.74 4.67
N GLN A 104 2.29 -19.73 3.93
CA GLN A 104 1.73 -18.37 3.94
C GLN A 104 1.40 -17.81 2.55
N ILE A 105 1.96 -18.37 1.48
CA ILE A 105 1.74 -17.94 0.09
C ILE A 105 1.41 -19.21 -0.68
N ILE A 106 0.17 -19.33 -1.17
CA ILE A 106 -0.18 -20.35 -2.17
C ILE A 106 0.81 -20.18 -3.33
N LEU A 107 1.32 -21.27 -3.92
CA LEU A 107 2.23 -21.26 -5.06
C LEU A 107 1.63 -20.49 -6.25
N ILE A 108 1.73 -19.16 -6.20
CA ILE A 108 1.24 -18.24 -7.21
C ILE A 108 2.50 -17.52 -7.67
N ASN A 109 2.94 -17.79 -8.90
CA ASN A 109 3.82 -16.88 -9.58
C ASN A 109 3.06 -15.56 -9.71
N PHE A 110 3.61 -14.48 -9.15
CA PHE A 110 3.03 -13.16 -9.24
C PHE A 110 4.01 -12.24 -9.95
N ASP A 111 3.44 -11.30 -10.69
CA ASP A 111 4.19 -10.27 -11.39
C ASP A 111 4.04 -8.95 -10.63
N ILE A 112 5.12 -8.17 -10.54
CA ILE A 112 5.13 -6.87 -9.88
C ILE A 112 5.00 -5.79 -10.95
N PHE A 113 3.92 -5.03 -10.91
CA PHE A 113 3.63 -3.99 -11.92
C PHE A 113 3.61 -2.57 -11.34
N ILE A 114 3.43 -2.42 -10.03
CA ILE A 114 3.35 -1.12 -9.36
C ILE A 114 4.19 -1.18 -8.08
N LEU A 115 5.06 -0.19 -7.89
CA LEU A 115 5.89 -0.04 -6.70
C LEU A 115 5.61 1.32 -6.04
N PHE A 116 5.12 1.29 -4.81
CA PHE A 116 4.99 2.47 -3.96
C PHE A 116 6.13 2.49 -2.96
N CYS A 117 6.90 3.58 -2.93
CA CYS A 117 7.88 3.83 -1.88
C CYS A 117 7.26 4.80 -0.88
N LEU A 118 6.96 4.31 0.32
CA LEU A 118 6.52 5.14 1.44
C LEU A 118 7.79 5.66 2.13
N LEU A 119 8.08 6.95 1.97
CA LEU A 119 9.13 7.67 2.67
C LEU A 119 8.55 8.42 3.87
#